data_AF-A0A453L7G8-F1
#
_entry.id   AF-A0A453L7G8-F1
#
_cell.length_a   1.000
_cell.length_b   1.000
_cell.length_c   1.000
_cell.angle_alpha   90.00
_cell.angle_beta   90.00
_cell.angle_gamma   90.00
#
_symmetry.space_group_name_H-M   'P 1'
#
loop_
_entity.id
_entity.type
_entity.pdbx_description
1 polymer ?
#
loop_
_entity_poly.entity_id
_entity_poly.type
_entity_poly.pdbx_seq_one_letter_code
_entity_poly.pdbx_strand_id
1 'polypeptide(L)'
;MEMKLLEALDYYLVVYHPYRPLLHLLQDAGVTDLTQFAWGLVNDTYKMDLILVQPPYMIALACIYIASVLKDKDTTSWFEELHVDMNIVKNISMEILDFYETYKVDPQRGLSDEKISPIMNKLPAKA
;
A
#
# COMPACT_ATOMS: atom_id res chain seq x y z
N MET A 1 -28.72 0.79 -4.94
CA MET A 1 -27.40 1.23 -4.44
C MET A 1 -26.31 0.80 -5.40
N GLU A 2 -26.33 -0.47 -5.84
CA GLU A 2 -25.46 -1.00 -6.89
C GLU A 2 -25.41 -0.13 -8.15
N MET A 3 -26.55 0.17 -8.79
CA MET A 3 -26.57 0.99 -10.02
C MET A 3 -25.91 2.37 -9.85
N LYS A 4 -26.16 3.05 -8.72
CA LYS A 4 -25.54 4.35 -8.41
C LYS A 4 -24.01 4.24 -8.30
N LEU A 5 -23.49 3.12 -7.81
CA LEU A 5 -22.04 2.87 -7.72
C LEU A 5 -21.45 2.58 -9.10
N LEU A 6 -22.13 1.78 -9.92
CA LEU A 6 -21.69 1.46 -11.28
C LEU A 6 -21.61 2.74 -12.14
N GLU A 7 -22.64 3.59 -12.06
CA GLU A 7 -22.67 4.89 -12.73
C GLU A 7 -21.54 5.82 -12.22
N ALA A 8 -21.32 5.88 -10.90
CA ALA A 8 -20.28 6.73 -10.32
C ALA A 8 -18.86 6.29 -10.68
N LEU A 9 -18.63 4.99 -10.89
CA LEU A 9 -17.36 4.43 -11.34
C LEU A 9 -17.22 4.42 -12.86
N ASP A 10 -18.19 4.95 -13.61
CA ASP A 10 -18.24 4.88 -15.07
C ASP A 10 -18.00 3.45 -15.60
N TYR A 11 -18.51 2.46 -14.86
CA TYR A 11 -18.35 1.03 -15.14
C TYR A 11 -16.90 0.52 -15.24
N TYR A 12 -15.90 1.26 -14.71
CA TYR A 12 -14.53 0.77 -14.55
C TYR A 12 -14.43 -0.19 -13.36
N LEU A 13 -14.75 -1.47 -13.60
CA LEU A 13 -14.81 -2.50 -12.54
C LEU A 13 -13.54 -3.36 -12.43
N VAL A 14 -12.63 -3.27 -13.39
CA VAL A 14 -11.37 -4.02 -13.36
C VAL A 14 -10.33 -3.24 -12.58
N VAL A 15 -9.94 -3.77 -11.42
CA VAL A 15 -8.92 -3.17 -10.55
C VAL A 15 -7.66 -4.04 -10.58
N TYR A 16 -6.52 -3.41 -10.85
CA TYR A 16 -5.22 -4.06 -10.78
C TYR A 16 -4.62 -3.89 -9.39
N HIS A 17 -4.18 -4.98 -8.77
CA HIS A 17 -3.67 -4.98 -7.41
C HIS A 17 -2.18 -5.35 -7.35
N PRO A 18 -1.42 -4.81 -6.39
CA PRO A 18 0.02 -5.05 -6.19
C PRO A 18 0.39 -6.51 -5.88
N TYR A 19 -0.54 -7.35 -5.43
CA TYR A 19 -0.25 -8.75 -5.05
C TYR A 19 0.33 -9.58 -6.21
N ARG A 20 -0.23 -9.42 -7.42
CA ARG A 20 0.23 -10.17 -8.59
C ARG A 20 1.66 -9.77 -8.99
N PRO A 21 1.99 -8.48 -9.22
CA PRO A 21 3.37 -8.10 -9.50
C PRO A 21 4.31 -8.41 -8.34
N LEU A 22 3.87 -8.26 -7.08
CA LEU A 22 4.68 -8.60 -5.90
C LEU A 22 5.25 -10.02 -5.97
N LEU A 23 4.40 -11.02 -6.23
CA LEU A 23 4.85 -12.42 -6.28
C LEU A 23 5.87 -12.67 -7.41
N HIS A 24 5.63 -12.09 -8.60
CA HIS A 24 6.56 -12.24 -9.72
C HIS A 24 7.90 -11.55 -9.43
N LEU A 25 7.87 -10.33 -8.88
CA LEU A 25 9.05 -9.55 -8.57
C LEU A 25 9.90 -10.18 -7.45
N LEU A 26 9.26 -10.72 -6.41
CA LEU A 26 9.97 -11.46 -5.34
C LEU A 26 10.66 -12.72 -5.85
N GLN A 27 10.00 -13.43 -6.79
CA GLN A 27 10.58 -14.60 -7.43
C GLN A 27 11.76 -14.22 -8.33
N ASP A 28 11.61 -13.16 -9.11
CA ASP A 28 12.64 -12.63 -10.00
C ASP A 28 13.88 -12.14 -9.23
N ALA A 29 13.67 -11.41 -8.14
CA ALA A 29 14.72 -10.96 -7.21
C ALA A 29 15.39 -12.08 -6.41
N GLY A 30 14.84 -13.31 -6.42
CA GLY A 30 15.34 -14.41 -5.60
C GLY A 30 15.16 -14.24 -4.09
N VAL A 31 14.27 -13.34 -3.64
CA VAL A 31 14.03 -13.01 -2.21
C VAL A 31 12.65 -13.46 -1.73
N THR A 32 12.23 -14.66 -2.15
CA THR A 32 10.91 -15.23 -1.82
C THR A 32 10.67 -15.42 -0.32
N ASP A 33 11.72 -15.44 0.51
CA ASP A 33 11.62 -15.45 1.96
C ASP A 33 11.00 -14.16 2.54
N LEU A 34 10.99 -13.06 1.78
CA LEU A 34 10.35 -11.80 2.16
C LEU A 34 8.85 -11.77 1.92
N THR A 35 8.27 -12.78 1.25
CA THR A 35 6.88 -12.78 0.76
C THR A 35 5.87 -12.40 1.82
N GLN A 36 5.90 -13.05 2.99
CA GLN A 36 4.90 -12.81 4.03
C GLN A 36 4.97 -11.36 4.56
N PHE A 37 6.18 -10.82 4.68
CA PHE A 37 6.38 -9.47 5.19
C PHE A 37 5.96 -8.43 4.16
N ALA A 38 6.43 -8.56 2.91
CA ALA A 38 6.07 -7.63 1.83
C ALA A 38 4.57 -7.67 1.51
N TRP A 39 3.93 -8.84 1.62
CA TRP A 39 2.47 -8.97 1.50
C TRP A 39 1.74 -8.21 2.61
N GLY A 40 2.25 -8.28 3.85
CA GLY A 40 1.72 -7.50 4.97
C GLY A 40 1.78 -5.99 4.70
N LEU A 41 2.90 -5.50 4.19
CA LEU A 41 3.04 -4.10 3.77
C LEU A 41 2.01 -3.72 2.70
N VAL A 42 1.87 -4.56 1.66
CA VAL A 42 0.87 -4.35 0.61
C VAL A 42 -0.54 -4.23 1.19
N ASN A 43 -0.93 -5.10 2.13
CA ASN A 43 -2.24 -5.02 2.78
C ASN A 43 -2.46 -3.66 3.45
N ASP A 44 -1.43 -3.13 4.12
CA ASP A 44 -1.51 -1.86 4.83
C ASP A 44 -1.56 -0.64 3.88
N THR A 45 -1.04 -0.74 2.65
CA THR A 45 -1.18 0.35 1.65
C THR A 45 -2.61 0.68 1.27
N TYR A 46 -3.59 -0.21 1.51
CA TYR A 46 -5.03 0.07 1.32
C TYR A 46 -5.63 1.02 2.36
N LYS A 47 -4.88 1.36 3.42
CA LYS A 47 -5.24 2.40 4.39
C LYS A 47 -4.75 3.79 3.95
N MET A 48 -4.10 3.87 2.78
CA MET A 48 -3.51 5.06 2.19
C MET A 48 -4.12 5.29 0.80
N ASP A 49 -3.81 6.43 0.19
CA ASP A 49 -4.28 6.75 -1.16
C ASP A 49 -3.42 6.13 -2.27
N LEU A 50 -2.36 5.38 -1.91
CA LEU A 50 -1.38 4.82 -2.83
C LEU A 50 -1.98 4.05 -4.01
N ILE A 51 -3.03 3.25 -3.80
CA ILE A 51 -3.68 2.49 -4.87
C ILE A 51 -4.39 3.38 -5.91
N LEU A 52 -4.69 4.63 -5.55
CA LEU A 52 -5.32 5.62 -6.42
C LEU A 52 -4.30 6.46 -7.20
N VAL A 53 -3.09 6.64 -6.64
CA VAL A 53 -2.07 7.54 -7.18
C VAL A 53 -0.84 6.85 -7.78
N GLN A 54 -0.63 5.55 -7.50
CA GLN A 54 0.54 4.80 -7.97
C GLN A 54 0.17 3.54 -8.75
N PRO A 55 0.93 3.19 -9.80
CA PRO A 55 0.78 1.90 -10.46
C PRO A 55 1.02 0.73 -9.48
N PRO A 56 0.25 -0.38 -9.56
CA PRO A 56 0.35 -1.49 -8.63
C PRO A 56 1.75 -2.11 -8.51
N TYR A 57 2.52 -2.16 -9.59
CA TYR A 57 3.89 -2.70 -9.55
C TYR A 57 4.87 -1.77 -8.80
N MET A 58 4.65 -0.45 -8.83
CA MET A 58 5.49 0.50 -8.09
C MET A 58 5.26 0.38 -6.58
N ILE A 59 4.01 0.16 -6.17
CA ILE A 59 3.67 -0.16 -4.77
C ILE A 59 4.36 -1.46 -4.35
N ALA A 60 4.30 -2.50 -5.18
CA ALA A 60 4.97 -3.77 -4.90
C ALA A 60 6.49 -3.61 -4.76
N LEU A 61 7.13 -2.85 -5.65
CA LEU A 61 8.57 -2.55 -5.57
C LEU A 61 8.94 -1.79 -4.29
N ALA A 62 8.13 -0.83 -3.86
CA ALA A 62 8.34 -0.12 -2.60
C ALA A 62 8.21 -1.06 -1.38
N CYS A 63 7.21 -1.95 -1.38
CA CYS A 63 7.07 -2.96 -0.33
C CYS A 63 8.26 -3.94 -0.30
N ILE A 64 8.77 -4.37 -1.46
CA ILE A 64 9.99 -5.19 -1.55
C ILE A 64 11.19 -4.41 -1.02
N TYR A 65 11.35 -3.14 -1.42
CA TYR A 65 12.45 -2.29 -0.98
C TYR A 65 12.49 -2.16 0.55
N ILE A 66 11.36 -1.84 1.18
CA ILE A 66 11.25 -1.78 2.65
C ILE A 66 11.58 -3.15 3.27
N ALA A 67 11.03 -4.23 2.74
CA ALA A 67 11.25 -5.58 3.24
C ALA A 67 12.73 -5.98 3.18
N SER A 68 13.40 -5.67 2.07
CA SER A 68 14.81 -5.96 1.84
C SER A 68 15.70 -5.20 2.83
N VAL A 69 15.45 -3.91 3.02
CA VAL A 69 16.19 -3.09 3.98
C VAL A 69 15.99 -3.60 5.41
N LEU A 70 14.77 -3.95 5.80
CA LEU A 70 14.49 -4.42 7.17
C LEU A 70 15.06 -5.81 7.47
N LYS A 71 15.26 -6.65 6.44
CA LYS A 71 15.76 -8.03 6.57
C LYS A 71 17.21 -8.19 6.13
N ASP A 72 17.93 -7.08 5.94
CA ASP A 72 19.33 -7.04 5.51
C ASP A 72 19.58 -7.86 4.21
N LYS A 73 18.65 -7.77 3.26
CA LYS A 73 18.77 -8.40 1.94
C LYS A 73 19.33 -7.42 0.93
N ASP A 74 20.50 -7.75 0.37
CA ASP A 74 21.06 -6.98 -0.73
C ASP A 74 20.26 -7.24 -2.02
N THR A 75 19.54 -6.22 -2.47
CA THR A 75 18.75 -6.23 -3.71
C THR A 75 19.18 -5.11 -4.65
N THR A 76 20.34 -4.48 -4.39
CA THR A 76 20.80 -3.29 -5.10
C THR A 76 20.96 -3.55 -6.59
N SER A 77 21.71 -4.60 -6.95
CA SER A 77 21.97 -4.98 -8.35
C SER A 77 20.66 -5.29 -9.09
N TRP A 78 19.73 -5.98 -8.42
CA TRP A 78 18.43 -6.31 -9.02
C TRP A 78 17.59 -5.06 -9.31
N PHE A 79 17.54 -4.09 -8.39
CA PHE A 79 16.85 -2.82 -8.64
C PHE A 79 17.48 -2.01 -9.79
N GLU A 80 18.80 -2.07 -9.96
CA GLU A 80 19.50 -1.42 -11.08
C GLU A 80 19.11 -2.03 -12.44
N GLU A 81 18.98 -3.36 -12.51
CA GLU A 81 18.59 -4.11 -13.71
C GLU A 81 17.14 -3.83 -14.15
N LEU A 82 16.25 -3.49 -13.21
CA LEU A 82 14.85 -3.16 -13.51
C LEU A 82 14.66 -1.84 -14.27
N HIS A 83 15.68 -0.98 -14.32
CA HIS A 83 15.60 0.36 -14.92
C HIS A 83 14.40 1.19 -14.40
N VAL A 84 14.06 1.02 -13.12
CA VAL A 84 12.97 1.77 -12.47
C VAL A 84 13.50 3.06 -11.84
N ASP A 85 12.67 4.11 -11.81
CA ASP A 85 13.03 5.33 -11.10
C ASP A 85 12.96 5.12 -9.58
N MET A 86 14.15 4.96 -8.99
CA MET A 86 14.31 4.76 -7.54
C MET A 86 13.85 5.95 -6.70
N ASN A 87 13.73 7.16 -7.27
CA ASN A 87 13.15 8.29 -6.53
C ASN A 87 11.67 8.05 -6.24
N ILE A 88 10.93 7.48 -7.21
CA ILE A 88 9.52 7.15 -7.03
C ILE A 88 9.38 6.01 -6.01
N VAL A 89 10.18 4.95 -6.13
CA VAL A 89 10.18 3.83 -5.17
C VAL A 89 10.46 4.35 -3.75
N LYS A 90 11.44 5.24 -3.59
CA LYS A 90 11.77 5.87 -2.30
C LYS A 90 10.62 6.72 -1.78
N ASN A 91 9.97 7.54 -2.62
CA ASN A 91 8.85 8.38 -2.20
C ASN A 91 7.67 7.55 -1.68
N ILE A 92 7.29 6.48 -2.41
CA ILE A 92 6.25 5.55 -1.96
C ILE A 92 6.68 4.87 -0.65
N SER A 93 7.94 4.47 -0.55
CA SER A 93 8.46 3.83 0.66
C SER A 93 8.40 4.75 1.88
N MET A 94 8.73 6.04 1.71
CA MET A 94 8.61 7.04 2.76
C MET A 94 7.16 7.22 3.19
N GLU A 95 6.21 7.31 2.25
CA GLU A 95 4.78 7.41 2.57
C GLU A 95 4.28 6.21 3.40
N ILE A 96 4.71 4.99 3.05
CA ILE A 96 4.39 3.78 3.81
C ILE A 96 4.98 3.84 5.22
N LEU A 97 6.23 4.29 5.37
CA LEU A 97 6.90 4.38 6.67
C LEU A 97 6.32 5.50 7.54
N ASP A 98 5.99 6.65 6.96
CA ASP A 98 5.35 7.79 7.62
C ASP A 98 3.97 7.38 8.17
N PHE A 99 3.23 6.52 7.46
CA PHE A 99 2.00 5.93 7.96
C PHE A 99 2.25 5.12 9.26
N TYR A 100 3.28 4.28 9.29
CA TYR A 100 3.60 3.51 10.50
C TYR A 100 4.10 4.38 11.65
N GLU A 101 4.85 5.46 11.39
CA GLU A 101 5.24 6.41 12.43
C GLU A 101 4.01 7.13 13.00
N THR A 102 3.12 7.60 12.13
CA THR A 102 1.87 8.26 12.53
C THR A 102 0.99 7.34 13.38
N TYR A 103 0.92 6.06 13.03
CA TYR A 103 0.14 5.05 13.75
C TYR A 103 0.79 4.62 15.09
N LYS A 104 2.12 4.59 15.18
CA LYS A 104 2.86 4.26 16.42
C LYS A 104 2.81 5.38 17.45
N VAL A 105 2.89 6.64 17.02
CA VAL A 105 2.97 7.81 17.91
C VAL A 105 1.66 8.04 18.67
N ASP A 106 0.53 7.59 18.13
CA ASP A 106 -0.76 7.66 18.83
C ASP A 106 -1.66 6.47 18.47
N PRO A 107 -1.72 5.42 19.30
CA PRO A 107 -2.70 4.35 19.15
C PRO A 107 -4.16 4.83 19.16
N GLN A 108 -4.45 6.06 19.61
CA GLN A 108 -5.75 6.73 19.57
C GLN A 108 -5.96 7.65 18.35
N ARG A 109 -4.99 7.76 17.42
CA ARG A 109 -5.16 8.36 16.08
C ARG A 109 -5.80 7.40 15.08
N GLY A 110 -5.65 6.09 15.29
CA GLY A 110 -6.74 5.18 14.92
C GLY A 110 -7.94 5.59 15.76
N LEU A 111 -9.03 6.05 15.14
CA LEU A 111 -10.15 6.61 15.90
C LEU A 111 -10.59 5.60 16.97
N SER A 112 -10.51 5.97 18.25
CA SER A 112 -11.06 5.13 19.32
C SER A 112 -12.58 5.04 19.16
N ASP A 113 -13.21 3.95 19.58
CA ASP A 113 -14.67 3.77 19.49
C ASP A 113 -15.44 4.96 20.12
N GLU A 114 -14.88 5.54 21.18
CA GLU A 114 -15.38 6.74 21.85
C GLU A 114 -15.34 8.01 20.99
N LYS A 115 -14.38 8.13 20.07
CA LYS A 115 -14.28 9.22 19.09
C LYS A 115 -15.07 8.91 17.81
N ILE A 116 -15.21 7.63 17.43
CA ILE A 116 -15.97 7.18 16.27
C ILE A 116 -17.47 7.49 16.45
N SER A 117 -18.05 7.12 17.60
CA SER A 117 -19.50 7.28 17.84
C SER A 117 -20.00 8.72 17.67
N PRO A 118 -19.34 9.76 18.25
CA PRO A 118 -19.70 11.16 18.02
C PRO A 118 -19.58 11.61 16.56
N ILE A 119 -18.59 11.11 15.82
CA ILE A 119 -18.39 11.47 14.40
C ILE A 119 -19.47 10.81 13.54
N MET A 120 -19.75 9.53 13.77
CA MET A 120 -20.82 8.80 13.10
C MET A 120 -22.19 9.47 13.30
N ASN A 121 -22.45 9.99 14.49
CA ASN A 121 -23.70 10.73 14.79
C ASN A 121 -23.76 12.11 14.13
N LYS A 122 -22.62 12.70 13.75
CA LYS A 122 -22.54 13.97 13.01
C LYS A 122 -22.57 13.80 11.50
N LEU A 123 -22.38 12.57 11.00
CA LEU A 123 -22.54 12.30 9.58
C LEU A 123 -24.02 12.52 9.21
N PRO A 124 -24.32 13.25 8.14
CA PRO A 124 -25.70 13.43 7.70
C PRO A 124 -26.32 12.06 7.43
N ALA A 125 -27.48 11.80 8.03
CA ALA A 125 -28.25 10.60 7.73
C ALA A 125 -28.55 10.57 6.22
N LYS A 126 -28.22 9.44 5.56
CA LYS A 126 -28.36 9.27 4.11
C LYS A 126 -29.74 9.73 3.63
N ALA A 127 -29.76 10.64 2.66
CA ALA A 127 -30.91 10.86 1.77
C ALA A 127 -31.06 9.71 0.76
#